data_AF-A0A9E5FVT5-F1
#
_entry.id   AF-A0A9E5FVT5-F1
#
_cell.length_a   1.000
_cell.length_b   1.000
_cell.length_c   1.000
_cell.angle_alpha   90.00
_cell.angle_beta   90.00
_cell.angle_gamma   90.00
#
_symmetry.space_group_name_H-M   'P 1'
#
loop_
_entity.id
_entity.type
_entity.pdbx_description
1 polymer ?
#
loop_
_entity_poly.entity_id
_entity_poly.type
_entity_poly.pdbx_seq_one_letter_code
_entity_poly.pdbx_strand_id
1 'polypeptide(L)' 'MSPKFDDIERLSRGKSTRSKIGNRGIGHRLTQKERILFEAAKRQGFLKIPVTGIRTNVINIYRLWCQASNRPFITK' A
#
# COMPACT_ATOMS: atom_id res chain seq x y z
N MET A 1 1.53 -5.06 -17.41
CA MET A 1 0.18 -4.64 -16.98
C MET A 1 0.31 -3.97 -15.63
N SER A 2 0.28 -2.64 -15.60
CA SER A 2 0.50 -1.88 -14.36
C SER A 2 -0.59 -2.20 -13.33
N PRO A 3 -0.25 -2.29 -12.03
CA PRO A 3 -1.23 -2.52 -10.99
C PRO A 3 -2.32 -1.43 -11.03
N LYS A 4 -3.59 -1.82 -11.05
CA LYS A 4 -4.71 -0.86 -11.08
C LYS A 4 -4.95 -0.31 -9.67
N PHE A 5 -5.25 0.98 -9.55
CA PHE A 5 -5.57 1.61 -8.27
C PHE A 5 -6.67 0.88 -7.49
N ASP A 6 -7.69 0.39 -8.19
CA ASP A 6 -8.79 -0.39 -7.62
C ASP A 6 -8.30 -1.69 -6.97
N ASP A 7 -7.35 -2.39 -7.61
CA ASP A 7 -6.76 -3.60 -7.05
C ASP A 7 -5.98 -3.26 -5.76
N ILE A 8 -5.27 -2.14 -5.71
CA ILE A 8 -4.50 -1.74 -4.52
C ILE A 8 -5.45 -1.37 -3.36
N GLU A 9 -6.55 -0.67 -3.65
CA GLU A 9 -7.58 -0.40 -2.64
C GLU A 9 -8.23 -1.68 -2.13
N ARG A 10 -8.56 -2.61 -3.01
CA ARG A 10 -9.07 -3.94 -2.63
C ARG A 10 -8.07 -4.68 -1.75
N LEU A 11 -6.79 -4.70 -2.14
CA LEU A 11 -5.71 -5.35 -1.40
C LEU A 11 -5.58 -4.76 0.01
N SER A 12 -5.55 -3.43 0.14
CA SER A 12 -5.45 -2.75 1.44
C SER A 12 -6.62 -3.06 2.38
N ARG A 13 -7.80 -3.37 1.82
CA ARG A 13 -9.00 -3.79 2.56
C ARG A 13 -9.04 -5.29 2.84
N GLY A 14 -8.02 -6.05 2.45
CA GLY A 14 -7.98 -7.51 2.56
C GLY A 14 -8.92 -8.23 1.60
N LYS A 15 -9.37 -7.57 0.52
CA LYS A 15 -10.21 -8.17 -0.52
C LYS A 15 -9.36 -8.78 -1.62
N SER A 16 -9.89 -9.82 -2.26
CA SER A 16 -9.28 -10.37 -3.48
C SER A 16 -9.15 -9.31 -4.55
N THR A 17 -7.95 -9.20 -5.09
CA THR A 17 -7.60 -8.40 -6.26
C THR A 17 -7.77 -9.26 -7.51
N ARG A 18 -8.11 -8.65 -8.65
CA ARG A 18 -8.14 -9.37 -9.94
C ARG A 18 -6.72 -9.62 -10.47
N SER A 19 -5.77 -8.79 -10.05
CA SER A 19 -4.35 -8.89 -10.38
C SER A 19 -3.57 -9.69 -9.34
N LYS A 20 -2.48 -10.39 -9.73
CA LYS A 20 -1.52 -11.07 -8.83
C LYS A 20 -0.61 -10.07 -8.10
N ILE A 21 -1.19 -9.09 -7.41
CA ILE A 21 -0.46 -8.06 -6.67
C ILE A 21 -0.41 -8.35 -5.15
N GLY A 22 -1.27 -9.25 -4.68
CA GLY A 22 -1.30 -9.72 -3.30
C GLY A 22 -0.52 -11.02 -3.09
N ASN A 23 0.06 -11.18 -1.91
CA ASN A 23 0.64 -12.42 -1.42
C ASN A 23 -0.36 -13.14 -0.50
N ARG A 24 -0.77 -14.35 -0.90
CA ARG A 24 -1.74 -15.17 -0.14
C ARG A 24 -1.26 -15.53 1.28
N GLY A 25 0.05 -15.49 1.55
CA GLY A 25 0.63 -15.75 2.87
C GLY A 25 0.65 -14.53 3.81
N ILE A 26 0.21 -13.35 3.37
CA ILE A 26 0.29 -12.11 4.16
C ILE A 26 -1.11 -11.54 4.37
N GLY A 27 -1.47 -11.31 5.64
CA GLY A 27 -2.70 -10.61 5.99
C GLY A 27 -2.66 -9.18 5.46
N HIS A 28 -3.34 -8.93 4.34
CA HIS A 28 -3.25 -7.64 3.64
C HIS A 28 -4.07 -6.50 4.26
N ARG A 29 -4.93 -6.83 5.23
CA ARG A 29 -5.83 -5.87 5.88
C ARG A 29 -5.03 -4.84 6.66
N LEU A 30 -5.06 -3.59 6.18
CA LEU A 30 -4.54 -2.46 6.92
C LEU A 30 -5.41 -2.19 8.15
N THR A 31 -4.76 -1.91 9.27
CA THR A 31 -5.40 -1.31 10.45
C THR A 31 -5.80 0.13 10.15
N GLN A 32 -6.64 0.72 11.00
CA GLN A 32 -7.10 2.10 10.82
C GLN A 32 -5.92 3.10 10.80
N LYS A 33 -4.92 2.93 11.66
CA LYS A 33 -3.70 3.76 11.70
C LYS A 33 -2.91 3.66 10.40
N GLU A 34 -2.70 2.44 9.89
CA GLU A 34 -1.96 2.22 8.64
C GLU A 34 -2.73 2.77 7.43
N ARG A 35 -4.06 2.71 7.47
CA ARG A 35 -4.90 3.31 6.43
C ARG A 35 -4.80 4.83 6.43
N ILE A 36 -4.81 5.47 7.61
CA ILE A 36 -4.61 6.93 7.73
C ILE A 36 -3.23 7.31 7.17
N LEU A 37 -2.19 6.55 7.50
CA LEU A 37 -0.85 6.75 6.94
C LEU A 37 -0.83 6.60 5.43
N PHE A 38 -1.49 5.57 4.89
CA PHE A 38 -1.59 5.34 3.46
C PHE A 38 -2.35 6.47 2.74
N GLU A 39 -3.48 6.93 3.27
CA GLU A 39 -4.23 8.04 2.69
C GLU A 39 -3.48 9.37 2.80
N ALA A 40 -2.82 9.64 3.93
CA ALA A 40 -1.92 10.78 4.07
C ALA A 40 -0.78 10.71 3.05
N ALA A 41 -0.19 9.53 2.84
CA ALA A 41 0.88 9.30 1.87
C ALA A 41 0.42 9.45 0.43
N LYS A 42 -0.80 9.04 0.09
CA LYS A 42 -1.41 9.31 -1.23
C LYS A 42 -1.53 10.81 -1.47
N ARG A 43 -1.98 11.55 -0.44
CA ARG A 43 -2.16 13.01 -0.50
C ARG A 43 -0.83 13.76 -0.56
N GLN A 44 0.16 13.34 0.21
CA GLN A 44 1.49 13.96 0.27
C GLN A 44 2.42 13.52 -0.86
N GLY A 45 2.19 12.34 -1.45
CA GLY A 45 3.04 11.75 -2.49
C GLY A 45 4.23 10.95 -1.96
N PHE A 46 4.42 10.83 -0.64
CA PHE A 46 5.45 10.01 0.01
C PHE A 46 4.87 9.32 1.26
N LEU A 47 5.36 8.13 1.64
CA LEU A 47 4.92 7.45 2.87
C LEU A 47 5.89 7.77 3.99
N LYS A 48 5.38 8.49 5.00
CA LYS A 48 6.10 8.68 6.26
C LYS A 48 5.94 7.43 7.12
N ILE A 49 6.95 6.58 7.12
CA ILE A 49 7.00 5.41 7.99
C ILE A 49 7.51 5.89 9.36
N PRO A 50 6.74 5.73 10.45
CA PRO A 50 7.32 5.90 11.78
C PRO A 50 8.41 4.84 11.97
N VAL A 51 9.57 5.26 12.47
CA VAL A 51 10.85 4.54 12.48
C VAL A 51 10.80 3.17 13.16
N THR A 52 9.72 2.84 13.88
CA THR A 52 9.53 1.56 14.58
C THR A 52 8.10 1.03 14.42
N GLY A 53 7.96 -0.18 13.88
CA GLY A 53 6.74 -0.99 14.03
C GLY A 53 5.73 -1.02 12.88
N ILE A 54 6.02 -0.40 11.72
CA ILE A 54 5.13 -0.55 10.56
C ILE A 54 5.26 -1.95 9.97
N ARG A 55 4.14 -2.58 9.60
CA ARG A 55 4.18 -3.90 8.96
C ARG A 55 4.71 -3.76 7.54
N THR A 56 5.56 -4.70 7.11
CA THR A 56 6.10 -4.78 5.74
C THR A 56 5.01 -4.76 4.66
N ASN A 57 3.79 -5.18 5.02
CA ASN A 57 2.63 -5.12 4.14
C ASN A 57 2.21 -3.68 3.76
N VAL A 58 2.24 -2.72 4.70
CA VAL A 58 1.92 -1.31 4.41
C VAL A 58 2.90 -0.73 3.42
N ILE A 59 4.17 -1.04 3.63
CA ILE A 59 5.29 -0.65 2.76
C ILE A 59 5.07 -1.21 1.36
N ASN A 60 4.72 -2.50 1.25
CA ASN A 60 4.44 -3.13 -0.04
C ASN A 60 3.22 -2.53 -0.74
N ILE A 61 2.11 -2.30 -0.03
CA ILE A 61 0.91 -1.66 -0.59
C ILE A 61 1.26 -0.26 -1.11
N TYR A 62 2.05 0.49 -0.36
CA TYR A 62 2.50 1.82 -0.77
C TYR A 62 3.45 1.77 -1.97
N ARG A 63 4.37 0.81 -2.02
CA ARG A 63 5.25 0.57 -3.17
C ARG A 63 4.46 0.26 -4.42
N LEU A 64 3.46 -0.62 -4.33
CA LEU A 64 2.56 -0.96 -5.43
C LEU A 64 1.78 0.28 -5.90
N TRP A 65 1.36 1.13 -4.96
CA TRP A 65 0.67 2.37 -5.27
C TRP A 65 1.59 3.36 -6.02
N CYS A 66 2.82 3.54 -5.56
CA CYS A 66 3.82 4.33 -6.27
C CYS A 66 4.09 3.79 -7.68
N GLN A 67 4.23 2.46 -7.83
CA GLN A 67 4.39 1.83 -9.14
C GLN A 67 3.17 2.05 -10.06
N ALA A 68 1.95 1.96 -9.53
CA ALA A 68 0.71 2.25 -10.26
C ALA A 68 0.61 3.72 -10.68
N SER A 69 1.00 4.64 -9.79
CA SER A 69 1.00 6.08 -10.00
C SER A 69 2.18 6.60 -10.80
N ASN A 70 3.14 5.74 -11.17
CA ASN A 70 4.43 6.14 -11.73
C ASN A 70 5.12 7.24 -10.88
N ARG A 71 4.98 7.13 -9.55
CA ARG A 71 5.53 8.06 -8.56
C ARG A 71 6.76 7.45 -7.91
N PRO A 72 7.74 8.28 -7.48
CA PRO A 72 8.86 7.79 -6.72
C PRO A 72 8.37 7.20 -5.38
N PHE A 73 8.88 6.01 -5.05
CA PHE A 73 8.64 5.40 -3.75
C PHE A 73 9.64 5.98 -2.76
N ILE A 74 9.16 6.90 -1.92
CA ILE A 74 9.97 7.57 -0.90
C ILE A 74 9.54 7.05 0.47
N THR A 75 10.45 6.31 1.10
CA THR A 75 10.36 5.88 2.51
C THR A 75 11.53 6.50 3.25
N LYS A 76 11.25 7.39 4.19
CA LYS A 76 12.26 7.98 5.10
C LYS A 76 12.40 7.12 6.34
#